data_AF-A0A2V9WI88-F1
#
_entry.id   AF-A0A2V9WI88-F1
#
_cell.length_a   1.000
_cell.length_b   1.000
_cell.length_c   1.000
_cell.angle_alpha   90.00
_cell.angle_beta   90.00
_cell.angle_gamma   90.00
#
_symmetry.space_group_name_H-M   'P 1'
#
loop_
_entity.id
_entity.type
_entity.pdbx_description
1 polymer ?
#
loop_
_entity_poly.entity_id
_entity_poly.type
_entity_poly.pdbx_seq_one_letter_code
_entity_poly.pdbx_strand_id
1 'polypeptide(L)'
;MHESEFVFLFIRSSVLGFLLCLAAVAFAQLIPQAPQASYEGQNVTAVSLIANPHRDLDPLQQYVTQRAGQPYSQAKIDASASALQKAGSFQKVQVTVQPEVSGLRV
;
A
#
# COMPACT_ATOMS: atom_id res chain seq x y z
N MET A 1 35.33 32.24 -40.51
CA MET A 1 35.30 32.01 -39.05
C MET A 1 33.85 31.71 -38.68
N HIS A 2 33.50 30.42 -38.73
CA HIS A 2 32.15 29.85 -38.55
C HIS A 2 32.17 28.94 -37.32
N GLU A 3 32.24 29.51 -36.10
CA GLU A 3 32.36 28.69 -34.87
C GLU A 3 31.29 28.97 -33.81
N SER A 4 30.37 29.91 -34.04
CA SER A 4 29.35 30.29 -33.05
C SER A 4 27.99 29.60 -33.21
N GLU A 5 27.73 28.89 -34.31
CA GLU A 5 26.43 28.22 -34.55
C GLU A 5 26.35 26.78 -34.01
N PHE A 6 27.49 26.13 -33.80
CA PHE A 6 27.54 24.73 -33.33
C PHE A 6 27.20 24.59 -31.83
N VAL A 7 27.53 25.58 -31.02
CA VAL A 7 27.32 25.54 -29.55
C VAL A 7 25.84 25.73 -29.19
N PHE A 8 25.10 26.54 -29.96
CA PHE A 8 23.67 26.76 -29.71
C PHE A 8 22.80 25.56 -30.11
N LEU A 9 23.23 24.75 -31.09
CA LEU A 9 22.49 23.55 -31.49
C LEU A 9 22.57 22.44 -30.44
N PHE A 10 23.67 22.35 -29.69
CA PHE A 10 23.87 21.35 -28.64
C PHE A 10 23.04 21.62 -27.37
N ILE A 11 22.83 22.90 -27.04
CA ILE A 11 22.09 23.32 -25.84
C ILE A 11 20.57 23.10 -25.99
N ARG A 12 20.01 23.24 -27.21
CA ARG A 12 18.57 23.01 -27.45
C ARG A 12 18.18 21.53 -27.51
N SER A 13 19.14 20.65 -27.81
CA SER A 13 18.92 19.20 -27.82
C SER A 13 18.96 18.58 -26.40
N SER A 14 19.56 19.27 -25.42
CA SER A 14 19.65 18.79 -24.03
C SER A 14 18.38 19.02 -23.21
N VAL A 15 17.49 19.94 -23.61
CA VAL A 15 16.25 20.22 -22.87
C VAL A 15 15.16 19.17 -23.18
N LEU A 16 15.18 18.58 -24.37
CA LEU A 16 14.18 17.59 -24.78
C LEU A 16 14.46 16.19 -24.21
N GLY A 17 15.73 15.86 -23.92
CA GLY A 17 16.09 14.61 -23.24
C GLY A 17 15.81 14.63 -21.73
N PHE A 18 15.93 15.79 -21.08
CA PHE A 18 15.73 15.91 -19.64
C PHE A 18 14.25 15.85 -19.22
N LEU A 19 13.33 16.26 -20.10
CA LEU A 19 11.88 16.18 -19.86
C LEU A 19 11.29 14.77 -20.02
N LEU A 20 12.01 13.84 -20.67
CA LEU A 20 11.54 12.46 -20.87
C LEU A 20 11.84 11.54 -19.67
N CYS A 21 12.77 11.91 -18.79
CA CYS A 21 13.16 11.08 -17.63
C CYS A 21 12.25 11.23 -16.39
N LEU A 22 11.32 12.19 -16.37
CA LEU A 22 10.47 12.44 -15.18
C LEU A 22 9.16 11.65 -15.15
N ALA A 23 8.77 10.97 -16.24
CA ALA A 23 7.50 10.24 -16.30
C ALA A 23 7.59 8.79 -15.77
N ALA A 24 8.78 8.27 -15.44
CA ALA A 24 8.98 6.85 -15.16
C ALA A 24 8.89 6.42 -13.69
N VAL A 25 8.53 7.32 -12.75
CA VAL A 25 8.57 7.00 -11.30
C VAL A 25 7.19 6.68 -10.69
N ALA A 26 6.13 6.59 -11.50
CA ALA A 26 4.77 6.41 -10.99
C ALA A 26 4.32 4.93 -10.82
N PHE A 27 5.23 3.96 -10.84
CA PHE A 27 4.92 2.61 -10.37
C PHE A 27 5.37 2.46 -8.93
N ALA A 28 4.70 3.19 -8.03
CA ALA A 28 4.69 2.82 -6.63
C ALA A 28 4.27 1.35 -6.54
N GLN A 29 5.16 0.52 -6.00
CA GLN A 29 5.08 -0.93 -6.01
C GLN A 29 3.71 -1.40 -5.51
N LEU A 30 2.85 -1.83 -6.44
CA LEU A 30 1.64 -2.59 -6.12
C LEU A 30 2.13 -3.98 -5.76
N ILE A 31 2.41 -4.19 -4.47
CA ILE A 31 2.60 -5.53 -3.92
C ILE A 31 1.32 -6.29 -4.29
N PRO A 32 1.41 -7.39 -5.07
CA PRO A 32 0.24 -8.19 -5.37
C PRO A 32 -0.30 -8.75 -4.06
N GLN A 33 -1.35 -8.13 -3.51
CA GLN A 33 -2.15 -8.78 -2.48
C GLN A 33 -2.79 -9.99 -3.17
N ALA A 34 -2.53 -11.19 -2.65
CA ALA A 34 -3.21 -12.41 -3.11
C ALA A 34 -4.71 -12.14 -3.19
N PRO A 35 -5.47 -12.74 -4.14
CA PRO A 35 -6.88 -12.41 -4.36
C PRO A 35 -7.68 -12.64 -3.08
N GLN A 36 -7.88 -11.58 -2.30
CA GLN A 36 -8.42 -11.67 -0.96
C GLN A 36 -9.87 -12.17 -0.95
N ALA A 37 -10.58 -12.01 -2.07
CA ALA A 37 -11.92 -12.57 -2.29
C ALA A 37 -11.99 -14.10 -2.21
N SER A 38 -10.88 -14.82 -2.46
CA SER A 38 -10.84 -16.29 -2.34
C SER A 38 -10.92 -16.80 -0.89
N TYR A 39 -10.76 -15.90 0.08
CA TYR A 39 -10.77 -16.20 1.50
C TYR A 39 -12.14 -16.02 2.16
N GLU A 40 -13.14 -15.50 1.44
CA GLU A 40 -14.48 -15.23 1.99
C GLU A 40 -15.06 -16.46 2.70
N GLY A 41 -15.52 -16.26 3.93
CA GLY A 41 -16.12 -17.33 4.74
C GLY A 41 -15.14 -18.23 5.48
N GLN A 42 -13.83 -18.19 5.18
CA GLN A 42 -12.83 -19.00 5.91
C GLN A 42 -12.65 -18.51 7.35
N ASN A 43 -12.33 -19.40 8.28
CA ASN A 43 -12.12 -19.03 9.68
C ASN A 43 -10.87 -18.16 9.85
N VAL A 44 -11.00 -17.01 10.52
CA VAL A 44 -9.87 -16.18 10.93
C VAL A 44 -9.37 -16.62 12.30
N THR A 45 -8.11 -17.06 12.40
CA THR A 45 -7.49 -17.55 13.63
C THR A 45 -6.90 -16.41 14.47
N ALA A 46 -6.40 -15.37 13.80
CA ALA A 46 -5.77 -14.24 14.45
C ALA A 46 -5.94 -12.96 13.61
N VAL A 47 -6.04 -11.83 14.32
CA VAL A 47 -6.00 -10.49 13.72
C VAL A 47 -4.97 -9.67 14.48
N SER A 48 -4.01 -9.08 13.78
CA SER A 48 -2.92 -8.29 14.39
C SER A 48 -2.78 -6.94 13.72
N LEU A 49 -2.72 -5.87 14.52
CA LEU A 49 -2.38 -4.54 14.03
C LEU A 49 -0.90 -4.26 14.29
N ILE A 50 -0.14 -4.00 13.23
CA ILE A 50 1.32 -3.78 13.30
C ILE A 50 1.61 -2.35 12.83
N ALA A 51 2.38 -1.60 13.63
CA ALA A 51 2.81 -0.24 13.30
C ALA A 51 4.15 0.10 13.97
N ASN A 52 4.53 1.38 13.97
CA ASN A 52 5.69 1.89 14.71
C ASN A 52 5.59 1.48 16.20
N PRO A 53 6.62 0.85 16.80
CA PRO A 53 6.59 0.36 18.17
C PRO A 53 6.44 1.45 19.24
N HIS A 54 6.76 2.71 18.92
CA HIS A 54 6.55 3.84 19.83
C HIS A 54 5.14 4.42 19.75
N ARG A 55 4.27 3.87 18.90
CA ARG A 55 2.89 4.30 18.75
C ARG A 55 1.96 3.44 19.58
N ASP A 56 1.11 4.09 20.36
CA ASP A 56 -0.01 3.42 21.02
C ASP A 56 -1.08 3.01 19.99
N LEU A 57 -1.41 1.72 19.99
CA LEU A 57 -2.39 1.11 19.09
C LEU A 57 -3.71 0.78 19.79
N ASP A 58 -3.78 0.87 21.12
CA ASP A 58 -4.99 0.55 21.88
C ASP A 58 -6.20 1.37 21.44
N PRO A 59 -6.09 2.70 21.21
CA PRO A 59 -7.19 3.50 20.70
C PRO A 59 -7.67 3.08 19.31
N LEU A 60 -6.83 2.40 18.53
CA LEU A 60 -7.11 2.04 17.15
C LEU A 60 -7.77 0.66 17.02
N GLN A 61 -7.69 -0.18 18.06
CA GLN A 61 -8.27 -1.54 18.03
C GLN A 61 -9.80 -1.55 17.81
N GLN A 62 -10.49 -0.46 18.17
CA GLN A 62 -11.92 -0.32 17.95
C GLN A 62 -12.30 -0.24 16.46
N TYR A 63 -11.38 0.20 15.59
CA TYR A 63 -11.61 0.30 14.15
C TYR A 63 -11.40 -1.03 13.41
N VAL A 64 -10.86 -2.04 14.09
CA VAL A 64 -10.67 -3.38 13.52
C VAL A 64 -11.97 -4.18 13.70
N THR A 65 -12.71 -4.36 12.61
CA THR A 65 -14.04 -5.02 12.63
C THR A 65 -13.96 -6.53 12.41
N GLN A 66 -12.95 -7.02 11.67
CA GLN A 66 -12.65 -8.45 11.60
C GLN A 66 -12.10 -8.92 12.95
N ARG A 67 -12.57 -10.07 13.44
CA ARG A 67 -12.13 -10.65 14.72
C ARG A 67 -11.72 -12.11 14.51
N ALA A 68 -10.83 -12.58 15.38
CA ALA A 68 -10.52 -14.00 15.48
C ALA A 68 -11.78 -14.81 15.85
N GLY A 69 -11.90 -16.02 15.31
CA GLY A 69 -13.06 -16.89 15.44
C GLY A 69 -14.26 -16.49 14.57
N GLN A 70 -14.16 -15.41 13.79
CA GLN A 70 -15.19 -15.05 12.82
C GLN A 70 -14.77 -15.48 11.41
N PRO A 71 -15.75 -15.75 10.53
CA PRO A 71 -15.49 -15.89 9.10
C PRO A 71 -14.82 -14.62 8.56
N TYR A 72 -13.85 -14.80 7.67
CA TYR A 72 -13.24 -13.74 6.90
C TYR A 72 -14.30 -13.05 6.06
N SER A 73 -14.29 -11.72 6.08
CA SER A 73 -15.12 -10.91 5.20
C SER A 73 -14.32 -9.76 4.59
N GLN A 74 -14.23 -9.73 3.27
CA GLN A 74 -13.54 -8.65 2.55
C GLN A 74 -14.12 -7.28 2.92
N ALA A 75 -15.44 -7.18 3.05
CA ALA A 75 -16.11 -5.93 3.42
C ALA A 75 -15.66 -5.40 4.79
N LYS A 76 -15.46 -6.29 5.78
CA LYS A 76 -14.95 -5.92 7.11
C LYS A 76 -13.49 -5.48 7.04
N ILE A 77 -12.69 -6.17 6.24
CA ILE A 77 -11.28 -5.80 6.01
C ILE A 77 -11.16 -4.40 5.41
N ASP A 78 -11.90 -4.12 4.34
CA ASP A 78 -11.87 -2.83 3.66
C ASP A 78 -12.37 -1.71 4.56
N ALA A 79 -13.44 -1.96 5.33
CA ALA A 79 -13.96 -1.02 6.31
C ALA A 79 -12.92 -0.71 7.41
N SER A 80 -12.23 -1.73 7.91
CA SER A 80 -11.19 -1.58 8.93
C SER A 80 -10.00 -0.78 8.39
N ALA A 81 -9.52 -1.11 7.18
CA ALA A 81 -8.42 -0.41 6.54
C ALA A 81 -8.74 1.07 6.31
N SER A 82 -9.95 1.37 5.82
CA SER A 82 -10.42 2.74 5.61
C SER A 82 -10.55 3.52 6.94
N ALA A 83 -11.11 2.89 7.97
CA ALA A 83 -11.26 3.51 9.28
C ALA A 83 -9.89 3.80 9.93
N LEU A 84 -8.95 2.85 9.86
CA LEU A 84 -7.58 3.02 10.36
C LEU A 84 -6.82 4.11 9.59
N GLN A 85 -6.96 4.17 8.26
CA GLN A 85 -6.33 5.21 7.44
C GLN A 85 -6.80 6.62 7.84
N LYS A 86 -8.08 6.77 8.19
CA LYS A 86 -8.68 8.04 8.61
C LYS A 86 -8.35 8.42 10.06
N ALA A 87 -8.51 7.48 10.98
CA ALA A 87 -8.33 7.73 12.42
C ALA A 87 -6.85 7.78 12.83
N GLY A 88 -6.00 7.05 12.11
CA GLY A 88 -4.63 6.79 12.52
C GLY A 88 -3.59 7.73 11.90
N SER A 89 -3.93 8.66 11.00
CA SER A 89 -2.96 9.53 10.31
C SER A 89 -1.74 8.76 9.77
N PHE A 90 -1.95 7.52 9.32
CA PHE A 90 -0.90 6.69 8.74
C PHE A 90 -0.60 7.15 7.32
N GLN A 91 0.66 7.12 6.90
CA GLN A 91 1.01 7.39 5.49
C GLN A 91 0.42 6.32 4.56
N LYS A 92 0.36 5.08 5.02
CA LYS A 92 -0.19 3.94 4.28
C LYS A 92 -0.70 2.87 5.24
N VAL A 93 -1.89 2.35 4.97
CA VAL A 93 -2.44 1.14 5.60
C VAL A 93 -2.38 0.00 4.57
N GLN A 94 -1.89 -1.16 5.00
CA GLN A 94 -1.81 -2.37 4.17
C GLN A 94 -2.40 -3.54 4.94
N VAL A 95 -3.07 -4.43 4.23
CA VAL A 95 -3.62 -5.66 4.81
C VAL A 95 -2.87 -6.84 4.22
N THR A 96 -2.42 -7.72 5.10
CA THR A 96 -1.81 -8.99 4.70
C THR A 96 -2.69 -10.11 5.19
N VAL A 97 -2.95 -11.10 4.34
CA VAL A 97 -3.70 -12.31 4.74
C VAL A 97 -2.78 -13.49 4.51
N GLN A 98 -2.54 -14.26 5.56
CA GLN A 98 -1.66 -15.41 5.57
C GLN A 98 -2.48 -16.67 5.86
N PRO A 99 -2.53 -17.61 4.90
CA PRO A 99 -3.09 -18.92 5.14
C PRO A 99 -2.25 -19.71 6.17
N GLU A 100 -2.93 -20.30 7.14
CA GLU A 100 -2.35 -21.17 8.17
C GLU A 100 -3.12 -22.50 8.21
N VAL A 101 -2.54 -23.51 8.88
CA VAL A 101 -3.18 -24.83 9.03
C VAL A 101 -4.57 -24.78 9.68
N SER A 102 -4.82 -23.77 10.53
CA SER A 102 -6.06 -23.64 11.30
C SER A 102 -7.02 -22.58 10.74
N GLY A 103 -6.67 -21.91 9.64
CA GLY A 103 -7.47 -20.85 9.04
C GLY A 103 -6.61 -19.71 8.51
N LEU A 104 -7.03 -18.47 8.76
CA LEU A 104 -6.39 -17.27 8.23
C LEU A 104 -5.88 -16.37 9.35
N ARG A 105 -4.64 -15.92 9.20
CA ARG A 105 -4.09 -14.82 9.98
C ARG A 105 -4.14 -13.53 9.17
N VAL A 106 -4.67 -12.49 9.78
CA VAL A 106 -4.81 -11.15 9.20
C VAL A 106 -3.97 -10.15 9.97
#